data_AF-A0A952LFF2-F1
#
_entry.id   AF-A0A952LFF2-F1
#
_cell.length_a   1.000
_cell.length_b   1.000
_cell.length_c   1.000
_cell.angle_alpha   90.00
_cell.angle_beta   90.00
_cell.angle_gamma   90.00
#
_symmetry.space_group_name_H-M   'P 1'
#
loop_
_entity.id
_entity.type
_entity.pdbx_description
1 polymer ?
#
loop_
_entity_poly.entity_id
_entity_poly.type
_entity_poly.pdbx_seq_one_letter_code
_entity_poly.pdbx_strand_id
1 'polypeptide(L)'
;MMDFAIFWDWLSFAVRWLHVITGIAWIGSSFYFVALDLGLRQRPGLPAGAFGEEWQVHGGGFYHIQKYLVAPAEMPEHLTWFKWESYATWMSGFAMLCVVYYAGADLFLIDPDVLPMSVPVAILLSMATIVSGWVVYDLLCRSPLGKSDTGLMLVLYGVLVFIAWGLTHLFTGRAAFLHLGAITATIMSCNVFMIIIPNQKIVVADLIAGRKPDPKYGKIAKQRSLHNNYLTLPVLFLMLSNHYPLAFGTQFNWVIASLVFIIGVL
;
A
#
# COMPACT_ATOMS: atom_id res chain seq x y z
N MET A 1 3.62 -0.54 38.68
CA MET A 1 2.72 0.18 37.75
C MET A 1 3.49 1.17 36.88
N MET A 2 4.41 1.97 37.43
CA MET A 2 5.23 2.90 36.63
C MET A 2 6.17 2.19 35.65
N ASP A 3 6.79 1.08 36.04
CA ASP A 3 7.70 0.32 35.16
C ASP A 3 7.00 -0.25 33.92
N PHE A 4 5.75 -0.70 34.06
CA PHE A 4 4.95 -1.19 32.92
C PHE A 4 4.64 -0.05 31.94
N ALA A 5 4.23 1.12 32.45
CA ALA A 5 3.95 2.27 31.59
C ALA A 5 5.21 2.75 30.84
N ILE A 6 6.35 2.79 31.54
CA ILE A 6 7.66 3.14 30.92
C ILE A 6 8.03 2.12 29.85
N PHE A 7 7.91 0.83 30.14
CA PHE A 7 8.19 -0.23 29.17
C PHE A 7 7.27 -0.13 27.94
N TRP A 8 5.98 0.13 28.16
CA TRP A 8 5.00 0.26 27.07
C TRP A 8 5.31 1.46 26.17
N ASP A 9 5.74 2.58 26.76
CA ASP A 9 6.15 3.77 25.99
C ASP A 9 7.39 3.48 25.14
N TRP A 10 8.40 2.81 25.70
CA TRP A 10 9.57 2.36 24.94
C TRP A 10 9.22 1.37 23.83
N LEU A 11 8.28 0.45 24.08
CA LEU A 11 7.77 -0.47 23.07
C LEU A 11 7.09 0.29 21.92
N SER A 12 6.16 1.19 22.24
CA SER A 12 5.47 2.06 21.27
C SER A 12 6.48 2.88 20.45
N PHE A 13 7.51 3.42 21.10
CA PHE A 13 8.59 4.15 20.45
C PHE A 13 9.37 3.26 19.48
N ALA A 14 9.83 2.09 19.92
CA ALA A 14 10.60 1.16 19.10
C ALA A 14 9.82 0.67 17.88
N VAL A 15 8.55 0.28 18.06
CA VAL A 15 7.70 -0.19 16.95
C VAL A 15 7.41 0.95 15.98
N ARG A 16 7.23 2.19 16.45
CA ARG A 16 7.06 3.37 15.58
C ARG A 16 8.28 3.63 14.72
N TRP A 17 9.48 3.57 15.31
CA TRP A 17 10.73 3.73 14.58
C TRP A 17 10.91 2.64 13.52
N LEU A 18 10.67 1.39 13.89
CA LEU A 18 10.67 0.28 12.93
C LEU A 18 9.69 0.56 11.79
N HIS A 19 8.46 0.97 12.10
CA HIS A 19 7.45 1.26 11.09
C HIS A 19 7.87 2.38 10.14
N VAL A 20 8.38 3.50 10.66
CA VAL A 20 8.88 4.61 9.84
C VAL A 20 10.01 4.17 8.91
N ILE A 21 10.99 3.41 9.42
CA ILE A 21 12.12 2.90 8.61
C ILE A 21 11.59 2.01 7.48
N THR A 22 10.72 1.06 7.80
CA THR A 22 10.15 0.15 6.79
C THR A 22 9.29 0.89 5.77
N GLY A 23 8.49 1.88 6.22
CA GLY A 23 7.67 2.71 5.35
C GLY A 23 8.49 3.56 4.39
N ILE A 24 9.61 4.14 4.85
CA ILE A 24 10.56 4.86 3.99
C ILE A 24 11.16 3.90 2.95
N ALA A 25 11.56 2.70 3.35
CA ALA A 25 12.10 1.71 2.42
C ALA A 25 11.07 1.34 1.34
N TRP A 26 9.82 1.09 1.72
CA TRP A 26 8.78 0.70 0.77
C TRP A 26 8.36 1.84 -0.16
N ILE A 27 8.01 2.99 0.39
CA ILE A 27 7.54 4.12 -0.40
C ILE A 27 8.70 4.70 -1.23
N GLY A 28 9.90 4.75 -0.67
CA GLY A 28 11.11 5.14 -1.39
C GLY A 28 11.41 4.21 -2.57
N SER A 29 11.33 2.89 -2.39
CA SER A 29 11.47 1.94 -3.50
C SER A 29 10.39 2.13 -4.57
N SER A 30 9.16 2.44 -4.16
CA SER A 30 8.04 2.68 -5.09
C SER A 30 8.29 3.92 -5.95
N PHE A 31 8.69 5.05 -5.36
CA PHE A 31 9.06 6.24 -6.12
C PHE A 31 10.29 6.02 -7.01
N TYR A 32 11.29 5.30 -6.50
CA TYR A 32 12.47 4.96 -7.29
C TYR A 32 12.10 4.16 -8.55
N PHE A 33 11.28 3.12 -8.44
CA PHE A 33 10.87 2.33 -9.61
C PHE A 33 10.00 3.11 -10.59
N VAL A 34 9.13 4.00 -10.12
CA VAL A 34 8.37 4.90 -10.99
C VAL A 34 9.32 5.84 -11.74
N ALA A 35 10.28 6.47 -11.04
CA ALA A 35 11.26 7.34 -11.66
C ALA A 35 12.17 6.59 -12.66
N LEU A 36 12.60 5.37 -12.31
CA LEU A 36 13.37 4.50 -13.19
C LEU A 36 12.58 4.19 -14.46
N ASP A 37 11.31 3.76 -14.34
CA ASP A 37 10.46 3.43 -15.48
C ASP A 37 10.21 4.62 -16.41
N LEU A 38 10.04 5.82 -15.86
CA LEU A 38 9.89 7.07 -16.63
C LEU A 38 11.21 7.55 -17.24
N GLY A 39 12.34 7.18 -16.65
CA GLY A 39 13.69 7.54 -17.11
C GLY A 39 14.19 6.71 -18.29
N LEU A 40 13.68 5.48 -18.48
CA LEU A 40 14.15 4.54 -19.49
C LEU A 40 14.21 5.17 -20.88
N ARG A 41 15.37 5.05 -21.53
CA ARG A 41 15.60 5.55 -22.89
C ARG A 41 15.77 4.40 -23.88
N GLN A 42 15.17 4.58 -25.05
CA GLN A 42 15.43 3.78 -26.23
C GLN A 42 16.69 4.32 -26.93
N ARG A 43 17.67 3.44 -27.20
CA ARG A 43 18.93 3.82 -27.85
C ARG A 43 19.38 2.76 -28.87
N PRO A 44 20.09 3.15 -29.94
CA PRO A 44 20.74 2.18 -30.82
C PRO A 44 21.70 1.27 -30.03
N GLY A 45 21.66 -0.04 -30.31
CA GLY A 45 22.51 -1.02 -29.64
C GLY A 45 21.92 -1.65 -28.38
N LEU A 46 20.65 -1.36 -28.04
CA LEU A 46 19.95 -2.10 -26.99
C LEU A 46 19.95 -3.61 -27.26
N PRO A 47 20.12 -4.46 -26.24
CA PRO A 47 19.99 -5.90 -26.40
C PRO A 47 18.62 -6.29 -26.95
N ALA A 48 18.58 -7.39 -27.70
CA ALA A 48 17.33 -7.90 -28.26
C ALA A 48 16.29 -8.14 -27.16
N GLY A 49 15.10 -7.58 -27.32
CA GLY A 49 13.98 -7.71 -26.36
C GLY A 49 14.00 -6.72 -25.19
N ALA A 50 15.03 -5.88 -25.07
CA ALA A 50 15.04 -4.81 -24.07
C ALA A 50 14.04 -3.71 -24.45
N PHE A 51 13.23 -3.28 -23.48
CA PHE A 51 12.29 -2.17 -23.60
C PHE A 51 12.95 -0.81 -23.38
N GLY A 52 14.13 -0.77 -22.78
CA GLY A 52 14.87 0.46 -22.58
C GLY A 52 15.99 0.25 -21.56
N GLU A 53 16.87 1.24 -21.48
CA GLU A 53 17.94 1.28 -20.50
C GLU A 53 17.98 2.61 -19.75
N GLU A 54 18.56 2.58 -18.57
CA GLU A 54 18.88 3.78 -17.79
C GLU A 54 20.27 3.67 -17.18
N TRP A 55 20.99 4.80 -17.20
CA TRP A 55 22.29 4.95 -16.57
C TRP A 55 22.15 5.84 -15.34
N GLN A 56 22.50 5.31 -14.17
CA GLN A 56 22.39 6.03 -12.90
C GLN A 56 23.76 6.11 -12.22
N VAL A 57 23.99 7.20 -11.48
CA VAL A 57 25.20 7.37 -10.66
C VAL A 57 24.81 7.42 -9.20
N HIS A 58 25.41 6.56 -8.38
CA HIS A 58 25.21 6.57 -6.94
C HIS A 58 26.37 5.86 -6.22
N GLY A 59 26.69 6.28 -4.99
CA GLY A 59 27.72 5.64 -4.18
C GLY A 59 29.13 5.61 -4.81
N GLY A 60 29.44 6.56 -5.70
CA GLY A 60 30.73 6.62 -6.40
C GLY A 60 30.86 5.69 -7.62
N GLY A 61 29.78 5.03 -8.04
CA GLY A 61 29.78 4.14 -9.21
C GLY A 61 28.63 4.42 -10.19
N PHE A 62 28.62 3.67 -11.29
CA PHE A 62 27.60 3.73 -12.34
C PHE A 62 26.79 2.43 -12.38
N TYR A 63 25.47 2.57 -12.43
CA TYR A 63 24.52 1.48 -12.63
C TYR A 63 24.00 1.56 -14.06
N HIS A 64 24.06 0.44 -14.78
CA HIS A 64 23.44 0.29 -16.10
C HIS A 64 22.30 -0.71 -15.98
N ILE A 65 21.07 -0.20 -16.04
CA ILE A 65 19.86 -1.00 -15.84
C ILE A 65 19.16 -1.14 -17.17
N GLN A 66 18.82 -2.37 -17.54
CA GLN A 66 18.05 -2.69 -18.73
C GLN A 66 16.75 -3.35 -18.32
N LYS A 67 15.62 -2.82 -18.80
CA LYS A 67 14.31 -3.40 -18.52
C LYS A 67 13.88 -4.28 -19.69
N TYR A 68 13.48 -5.50 -19.39
CA TYR A 68 12.92 -6.44 -20.36
C TYR A 68 11.44 -6.68 -20.04
N LEU A 69 10.57 -6.64 -21.07
CA LEU A 69 9.14 -6.96 -20.92
C LEU A 69 8.83 -8.45 -21.10
N VAL A 70 9.79 -9.17 -21.70
CA VAL A 70 9.81 -10.62 -21.88
C VAL A 70 11.13 -11.15 -21.31
N ALA A 71 11.35 -12.46 -21.25
CA ALA A 71 12.66 -12.94 -20.80
C ALA A 71 13.78 -12.39 -21.70
N PRO A 72 14.90 -11.93 -21.10
CA PRO A 72 16.16 -11.82 -21.81
C PRO A 72 16.61 -13.19 -22.35
N ALA A 73 17.55 -13.17 -23.30
CA ALA A 73 18.12 -14.39 -23.87
C ALA A 73 18.74 -15.31 -22.80
N GLU A 74 19.30 -14.73 -21.75
CA GLU A 74 19.83 -15.44 -20.59
C GLU A 74 19.23 -14.84 -19.31
N MET A 75 18.56 -15.68 -18.52
CA MET A 75 18.02 -15.30 -17.21
C MET A 75 19.06 -15.58 -16.12
N PRO A 76 19.40 -14.59 -15.27
CA PRO A 76 20.32 -14.82 -14.17
C PRO A 76 19.72 -15.77 -13.12
N GLU A 77 20.55 -16.59 -12.49
CA GLU A 77 20.13 -17.50 -11.41
C GLU A 77 19.63 -16.74 -10.18
N HIS A 78 20.21 -15.58 -9.90
CA HIS A 78 19.86 -14.74 -8.77
C HIS A 78 18.91 -13.61 -9.19
N LEU A 79 17.72 -13.58 -8.57
CA LEU A 79 16.73 -12.53 -8.75
C LEU A 79 16.37 -11.91 -7.40
N THR A 80 16.51 -10.58 -7.29
CA THR A 80 16.05 -9.82 -6.14
C THR A 80 14.56 -9.50 -6.27
N TRP A 81 13.78 -9.89 -5.27
CA TRP A 81 12.34 -9.64 -5.22
C TRP A 81 12.02 -8.55 -4.20
N PHE A 82 11.61 -7.38 -4.70
CA PHE A 82 11.16 -6.24 -3.89
C PHE A 82 9.78 -6.52 -3.30
N LYS A 83 9.76 -7.19 -2.15
CA LYS A 83 8.55 -7.63 -1.45
C LYS A 83 8.62 -7.38 0.05
N TRP A 84 9.82 -7.45 0.62
CA TRP A 84 10.04 -7.38 2.06
C TRP A 84 9.77 -6.00 2.61
N GLU A 85 9.99 -4.96 1.83
CA GLU A 85 9.72 -3.57 2.18
C GLU A 85 8.22 -3.40 2.47
N SER A 86 7.36 -3.93 1.59
CA SER A 86 5.91 -3.92 1.79
C SER A 86 5.48 -4.78 2.98
N TYR A 87 6.02 -6.00 3.10
CA TYR A 87 5.60 -6.92 4.17
C TYR A 87 6.01 -6.41 5.54
N ALA A 88 7.26 -5.93 5.67
CA ALA A 88 7.77 -5.38 6.91
C ALA A 88 7.00 -4.11 7.32
N THR A 89 6.64 -3.24 6.36
CA THR A 89 5.81 -2.05 6.64
C THR A 89 4.43 -2.43 7.15
N TRP A 90 3.78 -3.42 6.53
CA TRP A 90 2.46 -3.85 6.95
C TRP A 90 2.50 -4.50 8.34
N MET A 91 3.45 -5.40 8.58
CA MET A 91 3.61 -6.07 9.88
C MET A 91 3.90 -5.07 11.00
N SER A 92 4.82 -4.11 10.78
CA SER A 92 5.14 -3.08 11.77
C SER A 92 3.99 -2.09 11.98
N GLY A 93 3.23 -1.77 10.92
CA GLY A 93 2.05 -0.90 11.00
C GLY A 93 0.89 -1.57 11.76
N PHE A 94 0.67 -2.86 11.53
CA PHE A 94 -0.31 -3.64 12.29
C PHE A 94 0.10 -3.76 13.76
N ALA A 95 1.38 -3.97 14.04
CA ALA A 95 1.90 -3.95 15.41
C ALA A 95 1.66 -2.58 16.08
N MET A 96 1.87 -1.45 15.37
CA MET A 96 1.54 -0.11 15.85
C MET A 96 0.04 0.05 16.16
N LEU A 97 -0.84 -0.48 15.30
CA LEU A 97 -2.28 -0.45 15.51
C LEU A 97 -2.65 -1.17 16.81
N CYS A 98 -2.07 -2.34 17.07
CA CYS A 98 -2.30 -3.08 18.30
C CYS A 98 -1.75 -2.33 19.54
N VAL A 99 -0.51 -1.86 19.48
CA VAL A 99 0.18 -1.24 20.63
C VAL A 99 -0.41 0.12 21.00
N VAL A 100 -0.84 0.92 20.03
CA VAL A 100 -1.33 2.28 20.27
C VAL A 100 -2.85 2.35 20.29
N TYR A 101 -3.50 1.85 19.24
CA TYR A 101 -4.95 2.05 19.06
C TYR A 101 -5.79 1.00 19.77
N TYR A 102 -5.35 -0.25 19.88
CA TYR A 102 -6.13 -1.28 20.56
C TYR A 102 -5.89 -1.29 22.06
N ALA A 103 -4.64 -1.18 22.50
CA ALA A 103 -4.34 -1.07 23.93
C ALA A 103 -4.85 0.25 24.56
N GLY A 104 -4.94 1.32 23.76
CA GLY A 104 -5.51 2.61 24.16
C GLY A 104 -6.86 2.94 23.52
N ALA A 105 -7.69 1.93 23.25
CA ALA A 105 -8.92 2.06 22.46
C ALA A 105 -9.88 3.13 22.99
N ASP A 106 -10.04 3.25 24.30
CA ASP A 106 -10.91 4.27 24.92
C ASP A 106 -10.50 5.70 24.59
N LEU A 107 -9.22 5.94 24.28
CA LEU A 107 -8.68 7.27 23.98
C LEU A 107 -8.48 7.50 22.48
N PHE A 108 -8.02 6.48 21.75
CA PHE A 108 -7.57 6.64 20.37
C PHE A 108 -8.60 6.16 19.35
N LEU A 109 -9.42 5.18 19.70
CA LEU A 109 -10.34 4.51 18.77
C LEU A 109 -11.79 4.95 18.96
N ILE A 110 -12.27 4.98 20.20
CA ILE A 110 -13.68 5.20 20.54
C ILE A 110 -13.94 6.68 20.77
N ASP A 111 -15.05 7.17 20.22
CA ASP A 111 -15.61 8.48 20.52
C ASP A 111 -17.04 8.28 21.06
N PRO A 112 -17.27 8.46 22.38
CA PRO A 112 -18.60 8.27 22.97
C PRO A 112 -19.67 9.22 22.42
N ASP A 113 -19.28 10.38 21.89
CA ASP A 113 -20.21 11.36 21.32
C ASP A 113 -20.62 10.99 19.88
N VAL A 114 -19.82 10.14 19.20
CA VAL A 114 -20.13 9.59 17.88
C VAL A 114 -20.92 8.29 18.00
N LEU A 115 -20.34 7.28 18.66
CA LEU A 115 -20.98 5.99 18.87
C LEU A 115 -20.41 5.32 20.13
N PRO A 116 -21.17 5.29 21.24
CA PRO A 116 -20.72 4.61 22.45
C PRO A 116 -20.66 3.10 22.21
N MET A 117 -19.49 2.52 22.40
CA MET A 117 -19.25 1.09 22.23
C MET A 117 -18.22 0.57 23.22
N SER A 118 -18.28 -0.72 23.51
CA SER A 118 -17.24 -1.39 24.32
C SER A 118 -15.94 -1.55 23.53
N VAL A 119 -14.80 -1.57 24.22
CA VAL A 119 -13.46 -1.80 23.64
C VAL A 119 -13.40 -3.03 22.72
N PRO A 120 -13.90 -4.23 23.11
CA PRO A 120 -13.86 -5.40 22.22
C PRO A 120 -14.63 -5.19 20.92
N VAL A 121 -15.79 -4.53 20.98
CA VAL A 121 -16.60 -4.23 19.79
C VAL A 121 -15.86 -3.28 18.85
N ALA A 122 -15.24 -2.22 19.40
CA ALA A 122 -14.46 -1.26 18.61
C ALA A 122 -13.30 -1.93 17.87
N ILE A 123 -12.54 -2.80 18.57
CA ILE A 123 -11.42 -3.54 17.99
C ILE A 123 -11.90 -4.52 16.91
N LEU A 124 -12.99 -5.25 17.17
CA LEU A 124 -13.58 -6.17 16.17
C LEU A 124 -14.04 -5.43 14.92
N LEU A 125 -14.71 -4.28 15.07
CA LEU A 125 -15.11 -3.44 13.94
C LEU A 125 -13.90 -2.95 13.16
N SER A 126 -12.85 -2.47 13.86
CA SER A 126 -11.59 -2.04 13.23
C SER A 126 -10.98 -3.14 12.35
N MET A 127 -10.79 -4.34 12.91
CA MET A 127 -10.25 -5.48 12.16
C MET A 127 -11.18 -5.89 11.00
N ALA A 128 -12.50 -5.92 11.24
CA ALA A 128 -13.48 -6.27 10.22
C ALA A 128 -13.48 -5.27 9.06
N THR A 129 -13.32 -3.97 9.30
CA THR A 129 -13.23 -2.97 8.23
C THR A 129 -11.94 -3.13 7.41
N ILE A 130 -10.80 -3.41 8.05
CA ILE A 130 -9.52 -3.65 7.34
C ILE A 130 -9.62 -4.89 6.44
N VAL A 131 -10.12 -6.01 6.98
CA VAL A 131 -10.27 -7.26 6.23
C VAL A 131 -11.31 -7.13 5.12
N SER A 132 -12.47 -6.55 5.42
CA SER A 132 -13.54 -6.38 4.42
C SER A 132 -13.12 -5.41 3.31
N GLY A 133 -12.34 -4.37 3.61
CA GLY A 133 -11.77 -3.46 2.62
C GLY A 133 -10.94 -4.19 1.56
N TRP A 134 -10.05 -5.11 1.98
CA TRP A 134 -9.30 -5.96 1.04
C TRP A 134 -10.20 -6.91 0.24
N VAL A 135 -11.12 -7.61 0.92
CA VAL A 135 -12.00 -8.60 0.27
C VAL A 135 -12.88 -7.94 -0.79
N VAL A 136 -13.54 -6.83 -0.46
CA VAL A 136 -14.39 -6.08 -1.40
C VAL A 136 -13.56 -5.58 -2.58
N TYR A 137 -12.38 -5.01 -2.31
CA TYR A 137 -11.45 -4.55 -3.35
C TYR A 137 -11.03 -5.68 -4.30
N ASP A 138 -10.61 -6.83 -3.78
CA ASP A 138 -10.17 -7.95 -4.60
C ASP A 138 -11.31 -8.54 -5.44
N LEU A 139 -12.51 -8.68 -4.85
CA LEU A 139 -13.71 -9.14 -5.56
C LEU A 139 -14.10 -8.18 -6.70
N LEU A 140 -14.08 -6.87 -6.46
CA LEU A 140 -14.38 -5.87 -7.49
C LEU A 140 -13.40 -5.94 -8.65
N CYS A 141 -12.11 -6.08 -8.37
CA CYS A 141 -11.09 -6.21 -9.41
C CYS A 141 -11.17 -7.54 -10.18
N ARG A 142 -11.68 -8.61 -9.58
CA ARG A 142 -11.93 -9.91 -10.26
C ARG A 142 -13.26 -9.95 -11.01
N SER A 143 -14.16 -9.03 -10.71
CA SER A 143 -15.48 -8.93 -11.36
C SER A 143 -15.36 -8.43 -12.81
N PRO A 144 -16.46 -8.43 -13.59
CA PRO A 144 -16.47 -7.81 -14.93
C PRO A 144 -16.02 -6.34 -14.96
N LEU A 145 -16.15 -5.60 -13.85
CA LEU A 145 -15.64 -4.23 -13.72
C LEU A 145 -14.12 -4.17 -13.91
N GLY A 146 -13.39 -5.22 -13.52
CA GLY A 146 -11.93 -5.32 -13.71
C GLY A 146 -11.46 -5.31 -15.16
N LYS A 147 -12.37 -5.38 -16.13
CA LYS A 147 -12.07 -5.21 -17.56
C LYS A 147 -11.98 -3.74 -18.00
N SER A 148 -12.51 -2.81 -17.20
CA SER A 148 -12.47 -1.37 -17.46
C SER A 148 -11.73 -0.69 -16.32
N ASP A 149 -10.49 -0.24 -16.56
CA ASP A 149 -9.68 0.41 -15.51
C ASP A 149 -10.37 1.69 -15.00
N THR A 150 -10.93 2.53 -15.88
CA THR A 150 -11.66 3.74 -15.48
C THR A 150 -12.92 3.42 -14.67
N GLY A 151 -13.74 2.48 -15.14
CA GLY A 151 -14.97 2.09 -14.45
C GLY A 151 -14.69 1.50 -13.07
N LEU A 152 -13.67 0.64 -12.98
CA LEU A 152 -13.21 0.08 -11.72
C LEU A 152 -12.72 1.19 -10.76
N MET A 153 -11.91 2.13 -11.23
CA MET A 153 -11.38 3.22 -10.40
C MET A 153 -12.50 4.12 -9.85
N LEU A 154 -13.52 4.45 -10.65
CA LEU A 154 -14.67 5.24 -10.17
C LEU A 154 -15.47 4.50 -9.09
N VAL A 155 -15.69 3.20 -9.26
CA VAL A 155 -16.39 2.37 -8.26
C VAL A 155 -15.55 2.25 -6.99
N LEU A 156 -14.25 1.97 -7.10
CA LEU A 156 -13.34 1.89 -5.96
C LEU A 156 -13.26 3.22 -5.21
N TYR A 157 -13.25 4.34 -5.93
CA TYR A 157 -13.31 5.67 -5.31
C TYR A 157 -14.62 5.84 -4.51
N GLY A 158 -15.78 5.52 -5.10
CA GLY A 158 -17.06 5.56 -4.38
C GLY A 158 -17.06 4.68 -3.12
N VAL A 159 -16.45 3.50 -3.18
CA VAL A 159 -16.26 2.62 -2.00
C VAL A 159 -15.38 3.28 -0.95
N LEU A 160 -14.26 3.91 -1.33
CA LEU A 160 -13.38 4.62 -0.39
C LEU A 160 -14.08 5.81 0.27
N VAL A 161 -14.89 6.57 -0.49
CA VAL A 161 -15.71 7.66 0.07
C VAL A 161 -16.72 7.13 1.09
N PHE A 162 -17.41 6.03 0.76
CA PHE A 162 -18.35 5.40 1.67
C PHE A 162 -17.67 4.88 2.95
N ILE A 163 -16.49 4.25 2.83
CA ILE A 163 -15.71 3.80 3.97
C ILE A 163 -15.24 5.00 4.82
N ALA A 164 -14.74 6.07 4.18
CA ALA A 164 -14.30 7.27 4.88
C ALA A 164 -15.44 7.88 5.70
N TRP A 165 -16.62 8.04 5.09
CA TRP A 165 -17.83 8.49 5.77
C TRP A 165 -18.22 7.54 6.91
N GLY A 166 -18.31 6.23 6.64
CA GLY A 166 -18.72 5.24 7.64
C GLY A 166 -17.78 5.20 8.84
N LEU A 167 -16.46 5.27 8.64
CA LEU A 167 -15.48 5.31 9.72
C LEU A 167 -15.64 6.54 10.62
N THR A 168 -16.06 7.68 10.08
CA THR A 168 -16.31 8.89 10.88
C THR A 168 -17.57 8.81 11.74
N HIS A 169 -18.45 7.84 11.47
CA HIS A 169 -19.62 7.52 12.31
C HIS A 169 -19.36 6.33 13.27
N LEU A 170 -18.17 5.73 13.21
CA LEU A 170 -17.80 4.59 14.05
C LEU A 170 -16.70 4.93 15.07
N PHE A 171 -15.73 5.75 14.68
CA PHE A 171 -14.53 6.01 15.45
C PHE A 171 -14.26 7.50 15.60
N THR A 172 -13.29 7.84 16.46
CA THR A 172 -12.73 9.20 16.50
C THR A 172 -12.31 9.63 15.09
N GLY A 173 -12.42 10.93 14.75
CA GLY A 173 -11.97 11.43 13.44
C GLY A 173 -10.51 11.07 13.14
N ARG A 174 -9.66 11.06 14.18
CA ARG A 174 -8.27 10.60 14.11
C ARG A 174 -8.16 9.14 13.68
N ALA A 175 -8.87 8.25 14.38
CA ALA A 175 -8.90 6.84 14.03
C ALA A 175 -9.50 6.60 12.65
N ALA A 176 -10.52 7.36 12.23
CA ALA A 176 -11.11 7.22 10.90
C ALA A 176 -10.07 7.43 9.78
N PHE A 177 -9.24 8.47 9.88
CA PHE A 177 -8.16 8.71 8.90
C PHE A 177 -7.10 7.62 8.94
N LEU A 178 -6.66 7.23 10.13
CA LEU A 178 -5.68 6.16 10.29
C LEU A 178 -6.20 4.83 9.73
N HIS A 179 -7.46 4.47 9.98
CA HIS A 179 -8.06 3.23 9.48
C HIS A 179 -8.24 3.25 7.98
N LEU A 180 -8.62 4.39 7.40
CA LEU A 180 -8.66 4.55 5.95
C LEU A 180 -7.27 4.35 5.34
N GLY A 181 -6.22 4.89 5.98
CA GLY A 181 -4.83 4.61 5.64
C GLY A 181 -4.47 3.12 5.81
N ALA A 182 -4.90 2.48 6.90
CA ALA A 182 -4.61 1.08 7.18
C ALA A 182 -5.27 0.14 6.16
N ILE A 183 -6.49 0.46 5.71
CA ILE A 183 -7.20 -0.26 4.65
C ILE A 183 -6.44 -0.14 3.34
N THR A 184 -6.02 1.07 2.95
CA THR A 184 -5.30 1.29 1.69
C THR A 184 -3.92 0.64 1.71
N ALA A 185 -3.18 0.76 2.82
CA ALA A 185 -1.91 0.07 3.03
C ALA A 185 -2.08 -1.45 2.97
N THR A 186 -3.15 -2.00 3.57
CA THR A 186 -3.46 -3.44 3.51
C THR A 186 -3.77 -3.87 2.08
N ILE A 187 -4.57 -3.11 1.34
CA ILE A 187 -4.82 -3.36 -0.08
C ILE A 187 -3.50 -3.40 -0.86
N MET A 188 -2.63 -2.43 -0.64
CA MET A 188 -1.35 -2.33 -1.33
C MET A 188 -0.42 -3.50 -1.00
N SER A 189 -0.32 -3.88 0.27
CA SER A 189 0.52 -5.01 0.70
C SER A 189 -0.03 -6.36 0.25
N CYS A 190 -1.34 -6.57 0.33
CA CYS A 190 -1.97 -7.79 -0.17
C CYS A 190 -1.87 -7.91 -1.70
N ASN A 191 -1.93 -6.79 -2.44
CA ASN A 191 -1.61 -6.78 -3.87
C ASN A 191 -0.21 -7.33 -4.15
N VAL A 192 0.80 -6.92 -3.38
CA VAL A 192 2.17 -7.44 -3.52
C VAL A 192 2.25 -8.91 -3.14
N PHE A 193 1.73 -9.27 -1.97
CA PHE A 193 1.86 -10.61 -1.39
C PHE A 193 1.07 -11.69 -2.13
N MET A 194 -0.20 -11.42 -2.43
CA MET A 194 -1.15 -12.42 -2.91
C MET A 194 -1.30 -12.43 -4.43
N ILE A 195 -0.97 -11.33 -5.12
CA ILE A 195 -1.27 -11.18 -6.56
C ILE A 195 0.01 -10.97 -7.38
N ILE A 196 0.77 -9.90 -7.11
CA ILE A 196 1.90 -9.48 -7.94
C ILE A 196 3.04 -10.52 -7.88
N ILE A 197 3.56 -10.82 -6.67
CA ILE A 197 4.68 -11.74 -6.52
C ILE A 197 4.34 -13.16 -7.01
N PRO A 198 3.19 -13.77 -6.66
CA PRO A 198 2.82 -15.08 -7.19
C PRO A 198 2.72 -15.11 -8.72
N ASN A 199 2.09 -14.11 -9.33
CA ASN A 199 1.97 -14.05 -10.80
C ASN A 199 3.33 -13.84 -11.48
N GLN A 200 4.20 -13.00 -10.92
CA GLN A 200 5.55 -12.81 -11.44
C GLN A 200 6.38 -14.10 -11.33
N LYS A 201 6.26 -14.86 -10.23
CA LYS A 201 6.93 -16.17 -10.11
C LYS A 201 6.48 -17.18 -11.16
N ILE A 202 5.18 -17.21 -11.49
CA ILE A 202 4.66 -18.07 -12.56
C ILE A 202 5.28 -17.66 -13.91
N VAL A 203 5.28 -16.37 -14.23
CA VAL A 203 5.88 -15.84 -15.46
C VAL A 203 7.37 -16.19 -15.55
N VAL A 204 8.13 -15.96 -14.48
CA VAL A 204 9.56 -16.29 -14.43
C VAL A 204 9.79 -17.80 -14.60
N ALA A 205 8.97 -18.64 -13.97
CA ALA A 205 9.09 -20.09 -14.11
C ALA A 205 8.80 -20.59 -15.53
N ASP A 206 7.82 -20.00 -16.23
CA ASP A 206 7.55 -20.30 -17.64
C ASP A 206 8.72 -19.89 -18.53
N LEU A 207 9.28 -18.70 -18.29
CA LEU A 207 10.43 -18.19 -19.02
C LEU A 207 11.68 -19.06 -18.86
N ILE A 208 12.00 -19.46 -17.62
CA ILE A 208 13.11 -20.38 -17.33
C ILE A 208 12.92 -21.72 -18.04
N ALA A 209 11.68 -22.19 -18.15
CA ALA A 209 11.36 -23.44 -18.84
C ALA A 209 11.24 -23.30 -20.37
N GLY A 210 11.56 -22.14 -20.95
CA GLY A 210 11.44 -21.88 -22.39
C GLY A 210 9.99 -21.84 -22.90
N ARG A 211 9.00 -21.73 -22.01
CA ARG A 211 7.58 -21.59 -22.37
C ARG A 211 7.22 -20.13 -22.57
N LYS A 212 6.25 -19.87 -23.45
CA LYS A 212 5.65 -18.54 -23.59
C LYS A 212 4.73 -18.27 -22.40
N PRO A 213 4.97 -17.26 -21.56
CA PRO A 213 4.11 -16.97 -20.41
C PRO A 213 2.73 -16.52 -20.86
N ASP A 214 1.72 -16.88 -20.06
CA ASP A 214 0.36 -16.41 -20.29
C ASP A 214 0.25 -14.90 -19.99
N PRO A 215 -0.14 -14.06 -20.98
CA PRO A 215 -0.24 -12.61 -20.80
C PRO A 215 -1.17 -12.17 -19.66
N LYS A 216 -2.12 -13.02 -19.25
CA LYS A 216 -3.06 -12.69 -18.17
C LYS A 216 -2.37 -12.36 -16.86
N TYR A 217 -1.28 -13.07 -16.51
CA TYR A 217 -0.58 -12.88 -15.24
C TYR A 217 0.09 -11.51 -15.17
N GLY A 218 0.72 -11.10 -16.27
CA GLY A 218 1.29 -9.75 -16.42
C GLY A 218 0.23 -8.66 -16.37
N LYS A 219 -0.92 -8.85 -17.04
CA LYS A 219 -2.01 -7.88 -17.02
C LYS A 219 -2.59 -7.69 -15.61
N ILE A 220 -2.84 -8.77 -14.88
CA ILE A 220 -3.35 -8.72 -13.50
C ILE A 220 -2.34 -8.04 -12.58
N ALA A 221 -1.05 -8.42 -12.63
CA ALA A 221 -0.02 -7.80 -11.82
C ALA A 221 0.14 -6.30 -12.11
N LYS A 222 0.09 -5.90 -13.39
CA LYS A 222 0.15 -4.49 -13.81
C LYS A 222 -1.03 -3.67 -13.25
N GLN A 223 -2.25 -4.19 -13.32
CA GLN A 223 -3.42 -3.49 -12.77
C GLN A 223 -3.28 -3.22 -11.27
N ARG A 224 -2.84 -4.23 -10.49
CA ARG A 224 -2.61 -4.05 -9.05
C ARG A 224 -1.47 -3.10 -8.73
N SER A 225 -0.39 -3.16 -9.52
CA SER A 225 0.72 -2.21 -9.40
C SER A 225 0.29 -0.77 -9.69
N LEU A 226 -0.59 -0.57 -10.68
CA LEU A 226 -1.13 0.75 -10.99
C LEU A 226 -1.95 1.31 -9.82
N HIS A 227 -2.83 0.50 -9.23
CA HIS A 227 -3.58 0.90 -8.05
C HIS A 227 -2.66 1.26 -6.88
N ASN A 228 -1.60 0.49 -6.64
CA ASN A 228 -0.63 0.82 -5.59
C ASN A 228 0.05 2.17 -5.83
N ASN A 229 0.40 2.49 -7.08
CA ASN A 229 0.99 3.78 -7.43
C ASN A 229 0.04 4.94 -7.10
N TYR A 230 -1.24 4.85 -7.52
CA TYR A 230 -2.24 5.89 -7.21
C TYR A 230 -2.53 6.05 -5.71
N LEU A 231 -2.42 4.97 -4.94
CA LEU A 231 -2.66 4.98 -3.50
C LEU A 231 -1.45 5.45 -2.68
N THR A 232 -0.25 5.57 -3.28
CA THR A 232 1.00 5.86 -2.56
C THR A 232 1.00 7.22 -1.86
N LEU A 233 0.60 8.30 -2.54
CA LEU A 233 0.50 9.61 -1.90
C LEU A 233 -0.68 9.72 -0.91
N PRO A 234 -1.87 9.20 -1.23
CA PRO A 234 -2.98 9.17 -0.28
C PRO A 234 -2.67 8.43 1.02
N VAL A 235 -2.04 7.26 0.95
CA VAL A 235 -1.72 6.47 2.15
C VAL A 235 -0.71 7.22 3.03
N LEU A 236 0.29 7.90 2.46
CA LEU A 236 1.21 8.74 3.21
C LEU A 236 0.47 9.85 3.98
N PHE A 237 -0.40 10.59 3.29
CA PHE A 237 -1.18 11.66 3.91
C PHE A 237 -2.03 11.11 5.06
N LEU A 238 -2.74 10.01 4.83
CA LEU A 238 -3.61 9.40 5.85
C LEU A 238 -2.82 8.89 7.06
N MET A 239 -1.65 8.27 6.85
CA MET A 239 -0.80 7.81 7.95
C MET A 239 -0.17 8.95 8.75
N LEU A 240 0.15 10.07 8.10
CA LEU A 240 0.70 11.26 8.75
C LEU A 240 -0.38 12.23 9.28
N SER A 241 -1.66 11.99 8.96
CA SER A 241 -2.78 12.87 9.32
C SER A 241 -2.89 13.17 10.81
N ASN A 242 -2.39 12.29 11.68
CA ASN A 242 -2.33 12.49 13.13
C ASN A 242 -1.56 13.76 13.54
N HIS A 243 -0.68 14.27 12.67
CA HIS A 243 0.06 15.52 12.87
C HIS A 243 -0.71 16.78 12.42
N TYR A 244 -1.91 16.61 11.85
CA TYR A 244 -2.71 17.68 11.26
C TYR A 244 -4.14 17.66 11.81
N PRO A 245 -4.40 18.16 13.03
CA PRO A 245 -5.73 18.17 13.64
C PRO A 245 -6.82 18.81 12.78
N LEU A 246 -6.48 19.80 11.95
CA LEU A 246 -7.41 20.44 11.01
C LEU A 246 -7.95 19.48 9.93
N ALA A 247 -7.23 18.40 9.63
CA ALA A 247 -7.67 17.42 8.64
C ALA A 247 -8.78 16.51 9.19
N PHE A 248 -8.62 16.03 10.44
CA PHE A 248 -9.52 15.02 11.02
C PHE A 248 -10.52 15.58 12.03
N GLY A 249 -10.24 16.74 12.65
CA GLY A 249 -11.03 17.36 13.72
C GLY A 249 -12.14 18.30 13.23
N THR A 250 -12.63 18.13 12.00
CA THR A 250 -13.70 18.96 11.41
C THR A 250 -14.86 18.07 10.95
N GLN A 251 -16.05 18.66 10.80
CA GLN A 251 -17.21 17.97 10.20
C GLN A 251 -17.00 17.55 8.73
N PHE A 252 -15.99 18.12 8.06
CA PHE A 252 -15.63 17.80 6.68
C PHE A 252 -14.54 16.75 6.56
N ASN A 253 -14.16 16.09 7.67
CA ASN A 253 -13.07 15.13 7.73
C ASN A 253 -13.18 14.02 6.65
N TRP A 254 -14.33 13.40 6.44
CA TRP A 254 -14.50 12.37 5.40
C TRP A 254 -14.38 12.94 3.98
N VAL A 255 -14.77 14.20 3.76
CA VAL A 255 -14.59 14.91 2.48
C VAL A 255 -13.11 15.16 2.24
N ILE A 256 -12.38 15.67 3.24
CA ILE A 256 -10.94 15.90 3.17
C ILE A 256 -10.21 14.59 2.85
N ALA A 257 -10.54 13.51 3.57
CA ALA A 257 -9.99 12.18 3.31
C ALA A 257 -10.27 11.70 1.88
N SER A 258 -11.46 11.98 1.35
CA SER A 258 -11.86 11.60 -0.01
C SER A 258 -11.09 12.40 -1.08
N LEU A 259 -10.93 13.72 -0.90
CA LEU A 259 -10.22 14.58 -1.86
C LEU A 259 -8.75 14.18 -2.02
N VAL A 260 -8.12 13.68 -0.97
CA VAL A 260 -6.74 13.20 -0.99
C VAL A 260 -6.55 12.07 -2.01
N PHE A 261 -7.54 11.19 -2.19
CA PHE A 261 -7.47 10.12 -3.20
C PHE A 261 -7.55 10.65 -4.64
N ILE A 262 -8.27 11.75 -4.88
CA ILE A 262 -8.31 12.39 -6.20
C ILE A 262 -6.93 12.92 -6.54
N ILE A 263 -6.25 13.57 -5.58
CA ILE A 263 -4.90 14.12 -5.76
C ILE A 263 -3.90 13.01 -6.14
N GLY A 264 -4.04 11.80 -5.60
CA GLY A 264 -3.16 10.68 -5.93
C GLY A 264 -3.27 10.15 -7.38
N VAL A 265 -4.34 10.52 -8.09
CA VAL A 265 -4.61 10.07 -9.48
C VAL A 265 -4.30 11.17 -10.51
N LEU A 266 -4.26 12.45 -10.09
CA LEU A 266 -3.92 13.61 -10.91
C LEU A 266 -2.41 13.69 -11.19
#